data_AF-A0A1Y4JS73-F1
#
_entry.id   AF-A0A1Y4JS73-F1
#
_cell.length_a   1.000
_cell.length_b   1.000
_cell.length_c   1.000
_cell.angle_alpha   90.00
_cell.angle_beta   90.00
_cell.angle_gamma   90.00
#
_symmetry.space_group_name_H-M   'P 1'
#
loop_
_entity.id
_entity.type
_entity.pdbx_description
1 polymer ?
#
loop_
_entity_poly.entity_id
_entity_poly.type
_entity_poly.pdbx_seq_one_letter_code
_entity_poly.pdbx_strand_id
1 'polypeptide(L)' 'MNKDRVLTMAKSTLKLANIIRYEDGHEIIDISLLRTIPDGELMRYRNVGKATIEKIQEIRKSLDWL' A
#
# COMPACT_ATOMS: atom_id res chain seq x y z
N MET A 1 -15.16 4.90 10.70
CA MET A 1 -14.38 3.89 9.95
C MET A 1 -13.18 3.48 10.80
N ASN A 2 -12.99 2.20 11.08
CA ASN A 2 -11.92 1.73 11.98
C ASN A 2 -10.55 1.92 11.30
N LYS A 3 -9.69 2.81 11.84
CA LYS A 3 -8.39 3.17 11.27
C LYS A 3 -7.48 1.95 11.11
N ASP A 4 -7.54 1.00 12.03
CA ASP A 4 -6.73 -0.22 11.99
C ASP A 4 -7.14 -1.15 10.84
N ARG A 5 -8.44 -1.19 10.55
CA ARG A 5 -8.96 -1.94 9.40
C ARG A 5 -8.50 -1.31 8.08
N VAL A 6 -8.52 0.02 7.97
CA VAL A 6 -8.07 0.71 6.75
C VAL A 6 -6.58 0.49 6.51
N LEU A 7 -5.75 0.58 7.57
CA LEU A 7 -4.32 0.29 7.48
C LEU A 7 -4.06 -1.17 7.08
N THR A 8 -4.80 -2.11 7.65
CA THR A 8 -4.69 -3.54 7.30
C THR A 8 -5.02 -3.79 5.82
N MET A 9 -6.08 -3.15 5.32
CA MET A 9 -6.46 -3.23 3.90
C MET A 9 -5.40 -2.61 2.99
N ALA A 10 -4.83 -1.46 3.38
CA ALA A 10 -3.76 -0.81 2.63
C ALA A 10 -2.53 -1.73 2.52
N LYS A 11 -2.04 -2.27 3.65
CA LYS A 11 -0.92 -3.22 3.65
C LYS A 11 -1.22 -4.47 2.82
N SER A 12 -2.42 -5.02 2.93
CA SER A 12 -2.82 -6.21 2.15
C SER A 12 -2.85 -5.92 0.65
N THR A 13 -3.34 -4.73 0.26
CA THR A 13 -3.35 -4.29 -1.14
C THR A 13 -1.91 -4.15 -1.68
N LEU A 14 -1.02 -3.55 -0.89
CA LEU A 14 0.39 -3.41 -1.27
C LEU A 14 1.10 -4.76 -1.36
N LYS A 15 0.73 -5.75 -0.52
CA LYS A 15 1.21 -7.14 -0.64
C LYS A 15 0.71 -7.80 -1.94
N LEU A 16 -0.57 -7.65 -2.28
CA LEU A 16 -1.13 -8.17 -3.53
C LEU A 16 -0.49 -7.55 -4.77
N ALA A 17 -0.10 -6.28 -4.69
CA ALA A 17 0.61 -5.57 -5.75
C ALA A 17 2.13 -5.85 -5.79
N ASN A 18 2.65 -6.80 -5.01
CA ASN A 18 4.07 -7.12 -4.86
C ASN A 18 4.97 -5.94 -4.43
N ILE A 19 4.38 -4.89 -3.86
CA ILE A 19 5.09 -3.73 -3.32
C ILE A 19 5.67 -4.06 -1.94
N ILE A 20 4.89 -4.77 -1.12
CA ILE A 20 5.36 -5.31 0.15
C ILE A 20 5.57 -6.81 -0.04
N ARG A 21 6.79 -7.27 0.23
CA ARG A 21 7.18 -8.68 0.14
C ARG A 21 7.78 -9.15 1.46
N TYR A 22 7.79 -10.45 1.67
CA TYR A 22 8.46 -11.07 2.82
C TYR A 22 9.61 -11.91 2.30
N GLU A 23 10.84 -11.52 2.64
CA GLU A 23 12.07 -12.14 2.17
C GLU A 23 13.01 -12.30 3.36
N ASP A 24 13.54 -13.52 3.55
CA ASP A 24 14.49 -13.85 4.61
C ASP A 24 14.11 -13.40 6.04
N GLY A 25 12.81 -13.47 6.36
CA GLY A 25 12.32 -13.06 7.68
C GLY A 25 11.98 -11.57 7.81
N HIS A 26 12.22 -10.79 6.76
CA HIS A 26 12.05 -9.34 6.74
C HIS A 26 10.90 -8.92 5.81
N GLU A 27 10.15 -7.90 6.23
CA GLU A 27 9.18 -7.23 5.36
C GLU A 27 9.91 -6.17 4.53
N ILE A 28 10.00 -6.39 3.23
CA ILE A 28 10.67 -5.52 2.26
C ILE A 28 9.62 -4.68 1.55
N ILE A 29 9.88 -3.37 1.42
CA ILE A 29 9.01 -2.44 0.70
C ILE A 29 9.76 -1.93 -0.53
N ASP A 30 9.21 -2.18 -1.71
CA ASP A 30 9.68 -1.59 -2.95
C ASP A 30 9.19 -0.14 -3.06
N ILE A 31 10.04 0.80 -2.61
CA ILE A 31 9.71 2.23 -2.59
C ILE A 31 9.53 2.79 -4.00
N SER A 32 10.31 2.30 -4.97
CA SER A 32 10.21 2.75 -6.36
C SER A 32 8.84 2.38 -6.93
N LEU A 33 8.45 1.11 -6.81
CA LEU A 33 7.15 0.65 -7.27
C LEU A 33 5.98 1.31 -6.52
N LEU A 34 6.13 1.50 -5.19
CA LEU A 34 5.15 2.19 -4.37
C LEU A 34 4.85 3.61 -4.89
N ARG A 35 5.87 4.34 -5.34
CA ARG A 35 5.75 5.70 -5.87
C ARG A 35 5.18 5.75 -7.29
N THR A 36 5.55 4.80 -8.14
CA THR A 36 5.18 4.84 -9.56
C THR A 36 3.84 4.20 -9.87
N ILE A 37 3.36 3.28 -9.03
CA ILE A 37 2.09 2.58 -9.30
C ILE A 37 0.90 3.56 -9.24
N PRO A 38 0.07 3.66 -10.30
CA PRO A 38 -1.10 4.52 -10.27
C PRO A 38 -2.15 4.04 -9.25
N ASP A 39 -2.85 4.96 -8.60
CA ASP A 39 -3.94 4.61 -7.69
C ASP A 39 -5.03 3.80 -8.40
N GLY A 40 -5.27 4.08 -9.68
CA GLY A 40 -6.22 3.32 -10.50
C GLY A 40 -5.88 1.84 -10.64
N GLU A 41 -4.60 1.46 -10.62
CA GLU A 41 -4.19 0.04 -10.60
C GLU A 41 -4.48 -0.60 -9.23
N LEU A 42 -4.26 0.14 -8.14
CA LEU A 42 -4.57 -0.34 -6.79
C LEU A 42 -6.09 -0.47 -6.55
N MET A 43 -6.90 0.38 -7.18
CA MET A 43 -8.37 0.30 -7.10
C MET A 43 -8.96 -0.93 -7.79
N ARG A 44 -8.19 -1.64 -8.64
CA ARG A 44 -8.63 -2.90 -9.26
C ARG A 44 -8.66 -4.07 -8.28
N TYR A 45 -7.95 -3.97 -7.16
CA TYR A 45 -7.96 -5.02 -6.15
C TYR A 45 -9.29 -5.04 -5.38
N ARG A 46 -9.74 -6.25 -5.07
CA ARG A 46 -11.02 -6.47 -4.38
C ARG A 46 -11.04 -5.75 -3.03
N ASN A 47 -12.16 -5.09 -2.73
CA ASN A 47 -12.40 -4.36 -1.47
C ASN A 47 -11.48 -3.14 -1.26
N VAL A 48 -10.82 -2.62 -2.30
CA VAL A 48 -10.10 -1.35 -2.23
C VAL A 48 -11.07 -0.21 -2.51
N GLY A 49 -11.35 0.58 -1.48
CA GLY A 49 -12.16 1.79 -1.57
C GLY A 49 -11.32 3.05 -1.40
N LYS A 50 -11.97 4.22 -1.54
CA LYS A 50 -11.35 5.54 -1.38
C LYS A 50 -10.47 5.66 -0.13
N ALA A 51 -10.97 5.21 1.01
CA ALA A 51 -10.24 5.23 2.28
C ALA A 51 -8.92 4.45 2.27
N THR A 52 -8.89 3.31 1.58
CA THR A 52 -7.70 2.48 1.44
C THR A 52 -6.66 3.18 0.56
N ILE A 53 -7.10 3.81 -0.52
CA ILE A 53 -6.23 4.60 -1.41
C ILE A 53 -5.65 5.81 -0.68
N GLU A 54 -6.48 6.58 0.03
CA GLU A 54 -6.02 7.71 0.85
C GLU A 54 -4.96 7.25 1.86
N LYS A 55 -5.15 6.07 2.46
CA LYS A 55 -4.15 5.51 3.38
C LYS A 55 -2.84 5.12 2.69
N ILE A 56 -2.89 4.60 1.46
CA ILE A 56 -1.70 4.31 0.67
C ILE A 56 -0.97 5.61 0.26
N GLN A 57 -1.72 6.66 -0.09
CA GLN A 57 -1.16 7.98 -0.36
C GLN A 57 -0.49 8.59 0.87
N GLU A 58 -1.09 8.43 2.06
CA GLU A 58 -0.43 8.81 3.33
C GLU A 58 0.88 8.04 3.54
N ILE A 59 0.91 6.74 3.26
CA ILE A 59 2.13 5.92 3.36
C ILE A 59 3.20 6.42 2.39
N ARG A 60 2.85 6.68 1.12
CA ARG A 60 3.77 7.28 0.13
C ARG A 60 4.40 8.55 0.67
N LYS A 61 3.54 9.50 1.10
CA LYS A 61 3.98 10.79 1.63
C LYS A 61 4.89 10.65 2.85
N SER A 62 4.62 9.69 3.73
CA SER A 62 5.46 9.41 4.89
C SER A 62 6.85 8.87 4.55
N LEU A 63 7.03 8.38 3.32
CA LEU A 63 8.26 7.82 2.80
C LEU A 63 8.91 8.73 1.73
N ASP A 64 8.38 9.93 1.48
CA ASP A 64 8.92 10.87 0.48
C ASP A 64 10.36 11.33 0.77
N TRP A 65 10.82 11.17 2.02
CA TRP A 65 12.18 11.53 2.44
C TRP A 65 13.25 10.47 2.09
N LEU A 66 12.82 9.27 1.66
CA LEU A 66 13.70 8.19 1.18
C LEU A 66 14.07 8.34 -0.29
#